data_AF-A0A353QIE3-F1
#
_entry.id   AF-A0A353QIE3-F1
#
_cell.length_a   1.000
_cell.length_b   1.000
_cell.length_c   1.000
_cell.angle_alpha   90.00
_cell.angle_beta   90.00
_cell.angle_gamma   90.00
#
_symmetry.space_group_name_H-M   'P 1'
#
loop_
_entity.id
_entity.type
_entity.pdbx_description
1 polymer ?
#
loop_
_entity_poly.entity_id
_entity_poly.type
_entity_poly.pdbx_seq_one_letter_code
_entity_poly.pdbx_strand_id
1 'polypeptide(L)' 'GIITSWNAGAEHMYGYNATEIVGKPVFQLIPAEKADEFAELLKRVCNGEQINDFATLKVRKDGLTMDVALTMAIIP' A
#
# COMPACT_ATOMS: atom_id res chain seq x y z
N GLY A 1 4.62 7.36 1.38
CA GLY A 1 3.90 8.30 0.49
C GLY A 1 2.50 8.56 1.01
N ILE A 2 1.84 9.60 0.48
CA ILE A 2 0.42 9.90 0.73
C ILE A 2 -0.42 9.23 -0.35
N ILE A 3 -1.56 8.63 0.03
CA ILE A 3 -2.50 8.02 -0.92
C ILE A 3 -3.22 9.13 -1.66
N THR A 4 -3.08 9.19 -2.99
CA THR A 4 -3.67 10.23 -3.84
C THR A 4 -4.89 9.76 -4.63
N SER A 5 -5.00 8.44 -4.84
CA SER A 5 -6.11 7.83 -5.56
C SER A 5 -6.49 6.50 -4.92
N TRP A 6 -7.77 6.15 -5.00
CA TRP A 6 -8.31 4.93 -4.46
C TRP A 6 -9.48 4.49 -5.34
N ASN A 7 -9.45 3.26 -5.87
CA ASN A 7 -10.48 2.77 -6.78
C ASN A 7 -11.47 1.83 -6.05
N ALA A 8 -12.60 1.53 -6.70
CA ALA A 8 -13.64 0.68 -6.12
C ALA A 8 -13.15 -0.73 -5.70
N GLY A 9 -12.17 -1.29 -6.43
CA GLY A 9 -11.56 -2.57 -6.06
C GLY A 9 -10.78 -2.49 -4.75
N ALA A 10 -10.04 -1.41 -4.53
CA ALA A 10 -9.34 -1.14 -3.30
C ALA A 10 -10.30 -0.84 -2.14
N GLU A 11 -11.42 -0.15 -2.40
CA GLU A 11 -12.48 0.02 -1.40
C GLU A 11 -13.02 -1.32 -0.92
N HIS A 12 -13.34 -2.22 -1.84
CA HIS A 12 -13.85 -3.54 -1.51
C HIS A 12 -12.81 -4.42 -0.78
N MET A 13 -11.55 -4.39 -1.20
CA MET A 13 -10.49 -5.19 -0.56
C MET A 13 -10.12 -4.69 0.84
N TYR A 14 -9.90 -3.39 1.00
CA TYR A 14 -9.38 -2.85 2.27
C TYR A 14 -10.49 -2.35 3.21
N GLY A 15 -11.72 -2.16 2.72
CA GLY A 15 -12.86 -1.68 3.51
C GLY A 15 -12.88 -0.17 3.78
N TYR A 16 -11.95 0.59 3.18
CA TYR A 16 -11.94 2.05 3.24
C TYR A 16 -12.58 2.64 2.00
N ASN A 17 -13.49 3.61 2.17
CA ASN A 17 -13.93 4.44 1.05
C ASN A 17 -12.81 5.42 0.64
N ALA A 18 -12.79 5.85 -0.62
CA ALA A 18 -11.82 6.81 -1.14
C ALA A 18 -11.79 8.10 -0.31
N THR A 19 -12.97 8.59 0.12
CA THR A 19 -13.10 9.80 0.95
C THR A 19 -12.48 9.67 2.34
N GLU A 20 -12.26 8.45 2.83
CA GLU A 20 -11.68 8.18 4.15
C GLU A 20 -10.16 8.07 4.10
N ILE A 21 -9.63 7.49 3.00
CA ILE A 21 -8.23 7.06 2.91
C ILE A 21 -7.37 7.96 2.02
N VAL A 22 -7.94 8.65 1.03
CA VAL A 22 -7.19 9.63 0.23
C VAL A 22 -6.73 10.77 1.13
N GLY A 23 -5.47 11.18 0.95
CA GLY A 23 -4.78 12.14 1.81
C GLY A 23 -4.15 11.52 3.06
N LYS A 24 -4.37 10.23 3.33
CA LYS A 24 -3.72 9.53 4.44
C LYS A 24 -2.39 8.90 4.02
N PRO A 25 -1.46 8.65 4.96
CA PRO A 25 -0.23 7.92 4.68
C PRO A 25 -0.51 6.46 4.32
N VAL A 26 0.18 5.96 3.28
CA VAL A 26 0.09 4.53 2.88
C VAL A 26 0.49 3.55 3.99
N PHE A 27 1.26 4.01 4.98
CA PHE A 27 1.63 3.24 6.17
C PHE A 27 0.42 2.75 6.98
N GLN A 28 -0.75 3.39 6.86
CA GLN A 28 -1.98 2.89 7.49
C GLN A 28 -2.40 1.50 7.00
N LEU A 29 -1.95 1.09 5.82
CA LEU A 29 -2.28 -0.20 5.21
C LEU A 29 -1.19 -1.25 5.47
N ILE A 30 -0.14 -0.92 6.23
CA ILE A 30 1.02 -1.79 6.47
C ILE A 30 0.96 -2.32 7.91
N PRO A 31 1.07 -3.66 8.12
CA PRO A 31 1.26 -4.20 9.46
C PRO A 31 2.51 -3.60 10.12
N ALA A 32 2.48 -3.35 11.42
CA ALA A 32 3.57 -2.66 12.12
C ALA A 32 4.91 -3.39 11.96
N GLU A 33 4.89 -4.72 12.01
CA GLU A 33 6.02 -5.61 11.82
C GLU A 33 6.59 -5.62 10.38
N LYS A 34 5.87 -5.05 9.42
CA LYS A 34 6.27 -4.93 8.01
C LYS A 34 6.68 -3.50 7.62
N ALA A 35 6.68 -2.56 8.57
CA ALA A 35 6.98 -1.15 8.28
C ALA A 35 8.38 -0.96 7.68
N ASP A 36 9.40 -1.66 8.20
CA ASP A 36 10.78 -1.55 7.72
C ASP A 36 10.96 -2.15 6.32
N GLU A 37 10.34 -3.31 6.05
CA GLU A 37 10.32 -3.96 4.73
C GLU A 37 9.72 -3.01 3.68
N PHE A 38 8.62 -2.35 4.03
CA PHE A 38 7.96 -1.39 3.15
C PHE A 38 8.79 -0.13 2.93
N ALA A 39 9.48 0.38 3.97
CA ALA A 39 10.37 1.53 3.84
C ALA A 39 11.54 1.22 2.88
N GLU A 40 12.11 0.02 2.95
CA GLU A 40 13.18 -0.39 2.04
C GLU A 40 12.67 -0.58 0.61
N LEU A 41 11.48 -1.17 0.45
CA LEU A 41 10.82 -1.29 -0.85
C LEU A 41 10.58 0.08 -1.49
N LEU A 42 10.14 1.06 -0.71
CA LEU A 42 9.96 2.43 -1.18
C LEU A 42 11.29 3.07 -1.64
N LYS A 43 12.39 2.88 -0.91
CA LYS A 43 13.70 3.42 -1.32
C LYS A 43 14.14 2.84 -2.67
N ARG A 44 13.99 1.52 -2.83
CA ARG A 44 14.29 0.82 -4.09
C ARG A 44 13.50 1.40 -5.26
N VAL A 45 12.19 1.57 -5.08
CA VAL A 45 11.33 2.16 -6.10
C VAL A 45 11.74 3.60 -6.41
N CYS A 46 11.99 4.42 -5.39
CA CYS A 46 12.47 5.79 -5.56
C CYS A 46 13.82 5.90 -6.29
N ASN A 47 14.66 4.85 -6.22
CA ASN A 47 15.93 4.77 -6.94
C ASN A 47 15.78 4.25 -8.38
N GLY A 48 14.55 4.12 -8.87
CA GLY A 48 14.25 3.72 -10.26
C GLY A 48 14.00 2.23 -10.45
N GLU A 49 13.96 1.43 -9.37
CA GLU A 49 13.59 0.02 -9.48
C GLU A 49 12.08 -0.13 -9.69
N GLN A 50 11.69 -0.93 -10.68
CA GLN A 50 10.29 -1.35 -10.81
C GLN A 50 10.08 -2.64 -10.04
N ILE A 51 9.09 -2.65 -9.16
CA ILE A 51 8.70 -3.84 -8.39
C ILE A 51 7.43 -4.40 -9.00
N ASN A 52 7.44 -5.68 -9.37
CA ASN A 52 6.28 -6.40 -9.88
C ASN A 52 5.99 -7.62 -8.99
N ASP A 53 4.71 -7.97 -8.86
CA ASP A 53 4.23 -9.18 -8.19
C ASP A 53 4.81 -9.41 -6.79
N PHE A 54 5.08 -8.33 -6.04
CA PHE A 54 5.64 -8.44 -4.70
C PHE A 54 4.56 -8.91 -3.72
N ALA A 55 4.70 -10.15 -3.25
CA ALA A 55 3.81 -10.73 -2.26
C ALA A 55 4.10 -10.16 -0.87
N THR A 56 3.08 -9.60 -0.21
CA THR A 56 3.21 -9.05 1.14
C THR A 56 1.87 -9.02 1.86
N LEU A 57 1.89 -8.66 3.15
CA LEU A 57 0.69 -8.48 3.96
C LEU A 57 0.27 -7.02 4.02
N LYS A 58 -1.03 -6.79 4.08
CA LYS A 58 -1.65 -5.49 4.34
C LYS A 58 -2.70 -5.59 5.41
N VAL A 59 -3.00 -4.48 6.08
CA VAL A 59 -4.09 -4.38 7.05
C VAL A 59 -5.29 -3.65 6.46
N ARG A 60 -6.47 -4.23 6.69
CA ARG A 60 -7.78 -3.67 6.31
C ARG A 60 -8.28 -2.71 7.39
N LYS A 61 -9.35 -1.99 7.11
CA LYS A 61 -10.02 -1.07 8.06
C LYS A 61 -10.47 -1.75 9.35
N ASP A 62 -10.89 -3.00 9.26
CA ASP A 62 -11.33 -3.83 10.39
C ASP A 62 -10.16 -4.38 11.23
N GLY A 63 -8.91 -4.09 10.85
CA GLY A 63 -7.71 -4.56 11.52
C GLY A 63 -7.24 -5.96 11.09
N LEU A 64 -7.98 -6.66 10.23
CA LEU A 64 -7.56 -7.96 9.71
C LEU A 64 -6.47 -7.79 8.65
N THR A 65 -5.57 -8.78 8.60
CA THR A 65 -4.53 -8.85 7.59
C THR A 65 -4.99 -9.60 6.34
N MET A 66 -4.41 -9.25 5.20
CA MET A 66 -4.64 -9.94 3.93
C MET A 66 -3.36 -10.02 3.12
N ASP A 67 -3.19 -11.14 2.41
CA ASP A 67 -2.15 -11.30 1.40
C ASP A 67 -2.49 -10.52 0.13
N VAL A 68 -1.50 -9.78 -0.38
CA VAL A 68 -1.61 -9.06 -1.63
C VAL A 68 -0.35 -9.28 -2.45
N ALA A 69 -0.49 -9.30 -3.77
CA ALA A 69 0.61 -9.09 -4.70
C ALA A 69 0.49 -7.66 -5.23
N LEU A 70 1.57 -6.89 -5.15
CA LEU A 70 1.57 -5.49 -5.57
C LEU A 70 2.68 -5.18 -6.57
N THR A 71 2.34 -4.28 -7.50
CA THR A 71 3.27 -3.63 -8.43
C THR A 71 3.47 -2.19 -7.96
N MET A 72 4.73 -1.76 -7.90
CA MET A 72 5.10 -0.39 -7.54
C MET A 72 6.04 0.18 -8.59
N ALA A 73 5.70 1.38 -9.05
CA ALA A 73 6.48 2.15 -10.00
C ALA A 73 6.39 3.63 -9.63
N ILE A 74 7.41 4.39 -10.02
CA ILE A 74 7.32 5.85 -10.05
C ILE A 74 6.44 6.24 -11.23
N ILE A 75 5.49 7.13 -10.99
CA ILE A 75 4.75 7.83 -12.04
C ILE A 75 5.42 9.22 -12.18
N PRO A 76 5.93 9.59 -13.37
CA PRO A 76 6.55 10.90 -13.61
C PRO A 76 5.60 12.08 -13.42
#